data_AF-A0A3B9KHK4-F1
#
_entry.id   AF-A0A3B9KHK4-F1
#
_cell.length_a   1.000
_cell.length_b   1.000
_cell.length_c   1.000
_cell.angle_alpha   90.00
_cell.angle_beta   90.00
_cell.angle_gamma   90.00
#
_symmetry.space_group_name_H-M   'P 1'
#
loop_
_entity.id
_entity.type
_entity.pdbx_description
1 polymer ?
#
loop_
_entity_poly.entity_id
_entity_poly.type
_entity_poly.pdbx_seq_one_letter_code
_entity_poly.pdbx_strand_id
1 'polypeptide(L)'
;MQHPSLKKIGKRTLQIGLPVAIAAFFLYKVHDYNWQILTADASHWNYWLLAVSFLGFILQELSFGLIWQSVLKRLGYRLALRPCLRIYLASEFVRYIPGNVWHVLTRV
;
A
#
# COMPACT_ATOMS: atom_id res chain seq x y z
N MET A 1 -17.36 41.02 0.96
CA MET A 1 -15.94 40.85 0.59
C MET A 1 -15.41 39.61 1.30
N GLN A 2 -15.27 38.47 0.60
CA GLN A 2 -14.78 37.22 1.21
C GLN A 2 -13.26 37.24 1.24
N HIS A 3 -12.65 37.39 2.43
CA HIS A 3 -11.19 37.45 2.60
C HIS A 3 -10.52 36.13 2.13
N PRO A 4 -9.79 36.13 0.99
CA PRO A 4 -9.23 34.90 0.40
C PRO A 4 -8.12 34.27 1.26
N SER A 5 -7.49 35.07 2.12
CA SER A 5 -6.39 34.67 3.00
C SER A 5 -6.83 33.77 4.15
N LEU A 6 -7.99 34.03 4.77
CA LEU A 6 -8.51 33.22 5.88
C LEU A 6 -8.91 31.81 5.44
N LYS A 7 -9.52 31.67 4.26
CA LYS A 7 -9.78 30.36 3.65
C LYS A 7 -8.49 29.60 3.33
N LYS A 8 -7.44 30.31 2.88
CA LYS A 8 -6.14 29.71 2.55
C LYS A 8 -5.37 29.25 3.80
N ILE A 9 -5.42 30.02 4.88
CA ILE A 9 -4.80 29.67 6.17
C ILE A 9 -5.57 28.54 6.84
N GLY A 10 -6.90 28.62 6.95
CA GLY A 10 -7.73 27.55 7.50
C GLY A 10 -7.57 26.22 6.76
N LYS A 11 -7.48 26.26 5.42
CA LYS A 11 -7.19 25.07 4.61
C LYS A 11 -5.81 24.48 4.89
N ARG A 12 -4.78 25.32 5.10
CA ARG A 12 -3.40 24.88 5.36
C ARG A 12 -3.25 24.31 6.77
N THR A 13 -3.90 24.94 7.76
CA THR A 13 -3.97 24.43 9.14
C THR A 13 -4.72 23.11 9.19
N LEU A 14 -5.80 22.94 8.41
CA LEU A 14 -6.49 21.65 8.32
C LEU A 14 -5.62 20.60 7.58
N GLN A 15 -4.97 20.97 6.48
CA GLN A 15 -4.14 20.06 5.69
C GLN A 15 -2.90 19.55 6.42
N ILE A 16 -2.32 20.36 7.31
CA ILE A 16 -1.11 19.99 8.06
C ILE A 16 -1.47 19.55 9.48
N GLY A 17 -2.36 20.28 10.14
CA GLY A 17 -2.80 20.00 11.50
C GLY A 17 -3.57 18.70 11.63
N LEU A 18 -4.39 18.31 10.63
CA LEU A 18 -5.12 17.04 10.69
C LEU A 18 -4.17 15.82 10.60
N PRO A 19 -3.25 15.71 9.62
CA PRO A 19 -2.26 14.63 9.61
C PRO A 19 -1.40 14.60 10.87
N VAL A 20 -0.97 15.76 11.37
CA VAL A 20 -0.16 15.85 12.59
C VAL A 20 -0.96 15.40 13.82
N ALA A 21 -2.23 15.80 13.95
CA ALA A 21 -3.10 15.37 15.03
C ALA A 21 -3.39 13.86 14.96
N ILE A 22 -3.63 13.33 13.76
CA ILE A 22 -3.79 11.88 13.54
C ILE A 22 -2.50 11.16 13.94
N ALA A 23 -1.34 11.61 13.47
CA ALA A 23 -0.05 11.02 13.81
C ALA A 23 0.20 11.06 15.32
N ALA A 24 -0.04 12.21 15.97
CA ALA A 24 0.11 12.37 17.41
C ALA A 24 -0.86 11.45 18.20
N PHE A 25 -2.11 11.32 17.74
CA PHE A 25 -3.08 10.38 18.32
C PHE A 25 -2.61 8.93 18.21
N PHE A 26 -2.13 8.52 17.03
CA PHE A 26 -1.57 7.19 16.83
C PHE A 26 -0.34 6.96 17.71
N LEU A 27 0.59 7.90 17.78
CA LEU A 27 1.78 7.81 18.64
C LEU A 27 1.40 7.72 20.12
N TYR A 28 0.43 8.52 20.57
CA TYR A 28 -0.09 8.45 21.93
C TYR A 28 -0.72 7.07 22.20
N LYS A 29 -1.55 6.57 21.28
CA LYS A 29 -2.15 5.23 21.42
C LYS A 29 -1.11 4.12 21.39
N VAL A 30 -0.10 4.20 20.54
CA VAL A 30 1.00 3.23 20.46
C VAL A 30 1.85 3.24 21.73
N HIS A 31 2.03 4.41 22.36
CA HIS A 31 2.73 4.53 23.63
C HIS A 31 1.89 4.02 24.82
N ASP A 32 0.60 4.35 24.85
CA ASP A 32 -0.33 4.01 25.94
C ASP A 32 -0.74 2.52 25.90
N TYR A 33 -0.86 1.95 24.70
CA TYR A 33 -1.02 0.52 24.54
C TYR A 33 0.32 -0.14 24.81
N ASN A 34 0.41 -0.98 25.84
CA ASN A 34 1.61 -1.74 26.21
C ASN A 34 2.20 -2.44 24.97
N TRP A 35 3.12 -1.79 24.28
CA TRP A 35 3.76 -2.30 23.07
C TRP A 35 4.45 -3.65 23.33
N GLN A 36 4.85 -3.84 24.59
CA GLN A 36 5.34 -5.09 25.13
C GLN A 36 4.40 -6.27 24.89
N ILE A 37 3.08 -6.09 24.94
CA ILE A 37 2.10 -7.16 24.67
C ILE A 37 2.19 -7.58 23.19
N LEU A 38 2.23 -6.62 22.27
CA LEU A 38 2.33 -6.89 20.83
C LEU A 38 3.68 -7.53 20.45
N THR A 39 4.77 -7.15 21.14
CA THR A 39 6.11 -7.69 20.86
C THR A 39 6.43 -8.99 21.60
N ALA A 40 5.82 -9.24 22.76
CA ALA A 40 6.02 -10.48 23.52
C ALA A 40 5.39 -11.70 22.83
N ASP A 41 4.38 -11.48 21.98
CA ASP A 41 3.65 -12.54 21.29
C ASP A 41 4.25 -12.98 19.95
N ALA A 42 5.40 -12.42 19.54
CA ALA A 42 6.12 -12.88 18.35
C ALA A 42 6.49 -14.38 18.43
N SER A 43 6.76 -14.89 19.64
CA SER A 43 7.04 -16.31 19.87
C SER A 43 5.81 -17.22 19.81
N HIS A 44 4.60 -16.65 19.89
CA HIS A 44 3.33 -17.40 19.84
C HIS A 44 2.70 -17.42 18.44
N TRP A 45 3.44 -16.97 17.41
CA TRP A 45 2.93 -16.97 16.05
C TRP A 45 2.61 -18.39 15.58
N ASN A 46 1.39 -18.57 15.10
CA ASN A 46 0.99 -19.82 14.47
C ASN A 46 1.53 -19.86 13.04
N TYR A 47 2.68 -20.53 12.87
CA TYR A 47 3.35 -20.64 11.57
C TYR A 47 2.50 -21.30 10.49
N TRP A 48 1.56 -22.18 10.87
CA TRP A 48 0.62 -22.77 9.92
C TRP A 48 -0.34 -21.72 9.37
N LEU A 49 -0.97 -20.93 10.25
CA LEU A 49 -1.81 -19.81 9.84
C LEU A 49 -1.03 -18.79 9.02
N LEU A 50 0.21 -18.48 9.42
CA LEU A 50 1.08 -17.58 8.66
C LEU A 50 1.33 -18.10 7.24
N ALA A 51 1.64 -19.40 7.09
CA ALA A 51 1.83 -20.02 5.78
C ALA A 51 0.56 -19.99 4.93
N VAL A 52 -0.60 -20.30 5.53
CA VAL A 52 -1.90 -20.24 4.83
C VAL A 52 -2.23 -18.80 4.41
N SER A 53 -2.01 -17.82 5.27
CA SER A 53 -2.20 -16.40 4.94
C SER A 53 -1.25 -15.95 3.82
N PHE A 54 0.00 -16.38 3.86
CA PHE A 54 0.97 -16.06 2.81
C PHE A 54 0.61 -16.72 1.47
N LEU A 55 0.14 -17.96 1.48
CA LEU A 55 -0.39 -18.62 0.28
C LEU A 55 -1.64 -17.91 -0.24
N GLY A 56 -2.56 -17.51 0.64
CA GLY A 56 -3.73 -16.71 0.29
C GLY A 56 -3.34 -15.39 -0.38
N PHE A 57 -2.33 -14.72 0.15
CA PHE A 57 -1.74 -13.51 -0.45
C PHE A 57 -1.17 -13.79 -1.85
N ILE A 58 -0.37 -14.86 -2.04
CA ILE A 58 0.14 -15.21 -3.38
C ILE A 58 -1.02 -15.49 -4.35
N LEU A 59 -2.02 -16.25 -3.93
CA LEU A 59 -3.18 -16.57 -4.77
C LEU A 59 -3.98 -15.32 -5.15
N GLN A 60 -4.15 -14.39 -4.21
CA GLN A 60 -4.75 -13.09 -4.47
C GLN A 60 -3.96 -12.34 -5.55
N GLU A 61 -2.65 -12.20 -5.42
CA GLU A 61 -1.81 -11.49 -6.40
C GLU A 61 -1.86 -12.14 -7.78
N LEU A 62 -1.86 -13.47 -7.84
CA LEU A 62 -2.02 -14.21 -9.10
C LEU A 62 -3.40 -13.99 -9.74
N SER A 63 -4.45 -13.86 -8.92
CA SER A 63 -5.81 -13.62 -9.40
C SER A 63 -5.92 -12.30 -10.16
N PHE A 64 -5.22 -11.26 -9.74
CA PHE A 64 -5.18 -9.98 -10.44
C PHE A 64 -4.49 -10.08 -11.80
N GLY A 65 -3.45 -10.91 -11.92
CA GLY A 65 -2.84 -11.20 -13.23
C GLY A 65 -3.80 -11.89 -14.20
N LEU A 66 -4.65 -12.79 -13.70
CA LEU A 66 -5.70 -13.44 -14.49
C LEU A 66 -6.81 -12.47 -14.91
N ILE A 67 -7.21 -11.58 -13.98
CA ILE A 67 -8.16 -10.50 -14.28
C ILE A 67 -7.57 -9.59 -15.36
N TRP A 68 -6.31 -9.19 -15.24
CA TRP A 68 -5.63 -8.36 -16.21
C TRP A 68 -5.52 -9.03 -17.59
N GLN A 69 -5.17 -10.31 -17.63
CA GLN A 69 -5.18 -11.08 -18.88
C GLN A 69 -6.58 -11.10 -19.51
N SER A 70 -7.63 -11.24 -18.70
CA SER A 70 -9.02 -11.25 -19.16
C SER A 70 -9.45 -9.90 -19.75
N VAL A 71 -9.00 -8.79 -19.15
CA VAL A 71 -9.20 -7.44 -19.68
C VAL A 71 -8.50 -7.29 -21.03
N LEU A 72 -7.23 -7.68 -21.13
CA LEU A 72 -6.46 -7.61 -22.37
C LEU A 72 -7.08 -8.45 -23.51
N LYS A 73 -7.56 -9.66 -23.19
CA LYS A 73 -8.28 -10.52 -24.13
C LYS A 73 -9.53 -9.86 -24.69
N ARG A 74 -10.30 -9.16 -23.84
CA ARG A 74 -11.50 -8.41 -24.25
C ARG A 74 -11.16 -7.20 -25.13
N LEU A 75 -9.96 -6.64 -24.99
CA LEU A 75 -9.44 -5.57 -25.84
C LEU A 75 -8.81 -6.07 -27.16
N GLY A 76 -8.86 -7.38 -27.43
CA GLY A 76 -8.31 -7.99 -28.65
C GLY A 76 -6.84 -8.43 -28.53
N TYR A 77 -6.19 -8.21 -27.40
CA TYR A 77 -4.80 -8.62 -27.16
C TYR A 77 -4.73 -10.03 -26.57
N ARG A 78 -3.94 -10.92 -27.19
CA ARG A 78 -3.72 -12.29 -26.71
C ARG A 78 -2.31 -12.42 -26.13
N LEU A 79 -2.16 -12.07 -24.86
CA LEU A 79 -0.91 -12.31 -24.12
C LEU A 79 -1.01 -13.57 -23.25
N ALA A 80 0.12 -14.27 -23.13
CA ALA A 80 0.28 -15.34 -22.16
C ALA A 80 0.18 -14.78 -20.72
N LEU A 81 -0.15 -15.64 -19.76
CA LEU A 81 -0.36 -15.24 -18.37
C LEU A 81 0.92 -14.64 -17.74
N ARG A 82 2.09 -15.21 -18.05
CA ARG A 82 3.38 -14.77 -17.48
C ARG A 82 3.70 -13.30 -17.80
N PRO A 83 3.62 -12.82 -19.06
CA PRO A 83 3.70 -11.39 -19.36
C PRO A 83 2.67 -10.54 -18.63
N CYS A 84 1.41 -11.00 -18.54
CA CYS A 84 0.35 -10.26 -17.85
C CYS A 84 0.66 -10.09 -16.35
N LEU A 85 1.10 -11.16 -15.69
CA LEU A 85 1.55 -11.13 -14.29
C LEU A 85 2.73 -10.20 -14.09
N ARG A 86 3.74 -10.25 -14.98
CA ARG A 86 4.91 -9.37 -14.87
C ARG A 86 4.53 -7.89 -14.95
N ILE A 87 3.63 -7.54 -15.88
CA ILE A 87 3.13 -6.18 -16.04
C ILE A 87 2.35 -5.77 -14.78
N TYR A 88 1.41 -6.61 -14.33
CA TYR A 88 0.59 -6.33 -13.16
C TYR A 88 1.46 -6.12 -11.90
N LEU A 89 2.33 -7.06 -11.58
CA LEU A 89 3.19 -6.99 -10.40
C LEU A 89 4.13 -5.77 -10.45
N ALA A 90 4.71 -5.48 -11.63
CA ALA A 90 5.52 -4.27 -11.80
C ALA A 90 4.72 -2.98 -11.57
N SER A 91 3.43 -2.98 -11.90
CA SER A 91 2.52 -1.85 -11.68
C SER A 91 2.26 -1.61 -10.19
N GLU A 92 2.09 -2.68 -9.41
CA GLU A 92 1.93 -2.57 -7.96
C GLU A 92 3.20 -2.01 -7.30
N PHE A 93 4.41 -2.38 -7.76
CA PHE A 93 5.64 -1.76 -7.24
C PHE A 93 5.68 -0.24 -7.46
N VAL A 94 5.19 0.26 -8.60
CA VAL A 94 5.11 1.71 -8.87
C VAL A 94 4.13 2.40 -7.91
N ARG A 95 3.11 1.71 -7.41
CA ARG A 95 2.16 2.27 -6.45
C ARG A 95 2.78 2.53 -5.09
N TYR A 96 3.66 1.63 -4.63
CA TYR A 96 4.26 1.70 -3.30
C TYR A 96 5.62 2.40 -3.29
N ILE A 97 6.30 2.45 -4.44
CA ILE A 97 7.60 3.09 -4.59
C ILE A 97 7.40 4.44 -5.29
N PRO A 98 7.69 5.57 -4.64
CA PRO A 98 7.54 6.88 -5.25
C PRO A 98 8.45 6.99 -6.49
N GLY A 99 7.92 7.59 -7.57
CA GLY A 99 8.55 7.60 -8.90
C GLY A 99 10.01 8.08 -8.94
N ASN A 100 10.41 8.95 -8.01
CA ASN A 100 11.81 9.40 -7.88
C ASN A 100 12.80 8.26 -7.60
N VAL A 101 12.36 7.19 -6.92
CA VAL A 101 13.20 6.03 -6.58
C VAL A 101 13.34 5.07 -7.77
N TRP A 102 12.40 5.09 -8.71
CA TRP A 102 12.41 4.21 -9.88
C TRP A 102 13.55 4.50 -10.84
N HIS A 103 13.98 5.75 -10.94
CA HIS A 103 15.18 6.13 -11.71
C HIS A 103 16.48 5.54 -11.14
N VAL A 104 16.51 5.22 -9.85
CA VAL A 104 17.67 4.60 -9.20
C VAL A 104 17.68 3.10 -9.48
N LEU A 105 16.52 2.43 -9.42
CA LEU A 105 16.41 0.98 -9.59
C LEU A 105 16.43 0.53 -11.06
N THR A 106 16.03 1.37 -12.01
CA THR A 106 16.03 1.04 -13.45
C THR A 106 17.33 1.38 -14.18
N ARG A 107 18.33 1.93 -13.47
CA ARG A 107 19.65 2.30 -14.02
C ARG A 107 20.67 1.16 -14.07
N VAL A 108 20.29 -0.07 -13.72
CA VAL A 108 21.10 -1.28 -13.82
C VAL A 108 20.53 -2.18 -14.90
#